data_AF-A0A5Y9P5A3-F1
#
_entry.id   AF-A0A5Y9P5A3-F1
#
_cell.length_a   1.000
_cell.length_b   1.000
_cell.length_c   1.000
_cell.angle_alpha   90.00
_cell.angle_beta   90.00
_cell.angle_gamma   90.00
#
_symmetry.space_group_name_H-M   'P 1'
#
loop_
_entity.id
_entity.type
_entity.pdbx_description
1 polymer ?
#
loop_
_entity_poly.entity_id
_entity_poly.type
_entity_poly.pdbx_seq_one_letter_code
_entity_poly.pdbx_strand_id
1 'polypeptide(L)'
;MKRIDIHVKGLSVEARGNLANAIYAALAGAGSRVVRDLALGFVLAFVLVWAVSWVLFKTGVTRDSTDGDSPSNLHLYTDALTGCQYLGNGNGLTPRMDAQGYQMCGKDSPK
;
A
#
# COMPACT_ATOMS: atom_id res chain seq x y z
N MET A 1 47.41 -49.11 -42.27
CA MET A 1 46.17 -48.60 -41.65
C MET A 1 46.24 -47.08 -41.61
N LYS A 2 45.27 -46.38 -42.20
CA LYS A 2 45.28 -44.91 -42.30
C LYS A 2 44.57 -44.35 -41.06
N ARG A 3 45.30 -43.70 -40.16
CA ARG A 3 44.76 -43.08 -38.95
C ARG A 3 44.09 -41.77 -39.37
N ILE A 4 42.79 -41.60 -39.08
CA ILE A 4 42.06 -40.36 -39.33
C ILE A 4 42.03 -39.62 -38.00
N ASP A 5 42.87 -38.59 -37.86
CA ASP A 5 42.83 -37.70 -36.70
C ASP A 5 41.74 -36.65 -36.92
N ILE A 6 40.64 -36.78 -36.19
CA ILE A 6 39.54 -35.82 -36.20
C ILE A 6 39.92 -34.68 -35.25
N HIS A 7 40.37 -33.56 -35.81
CA HIS A 7 40.53 -32.31 -35.05
C HIS A 7 39.17 -31.66 -34.81
N VAL A 8 38.63 -31.85 -33.61
CA VAL A 8 37.47 -31.07 -33.15
C VAL A 8 37.95 -29.65 -32.84
N LYS A 9 37.69 -28.70 -33.76
CA LYS A 9 37.93 -27.27 -33.50
C LYS A 9 37.00 -26.80 -32.39
N GLY A 10 37.56 -26.53 -31.21
CA GLY A 10 36.83 -25.85 -30.13
C GLY A 10 36.39 -24.45 -30.56
N LEU A 11 35.26 -23.96 -30.03
CA LEU A 11 34.77 -22.59 -30.26
C LEU A 11 35.85 -21.55 -29.92
N SER A 12 36.04 -20.55 -30.79
CA SER A 12 36.91 -19.40 -30.53
C SER A 12 36.44 -18.60 -29.31
N VAL A 13 37.36 -17.88 -28.66
CA VAL A 13 37.05 -17.09 -27.46
C VAL A 13 35.95 -16.04 -27.74
N GLU A 14 36.02 -15.40 -28.91
CA GLU A 14 35.00 -14.45 -29.38
C GLU A 14 33.63 -15.12 -29.58
N ALA A 15 33.59 -16.31 -30.16
CA ALA A 15 32.35 -17.06 -30.34
C ALA A 15 31.70 -17.43 -29.00
N ARG A 16 32.50 -17.73 -27.97
CA ARG A 16 32.00 -17.99 -26.61
C ARG A 16 31.44 -16.72 -25.96
N GLY A 17 32.11 -15.59 -26.12
CA GLY A 17 31.64 -14.30 -25.61
C GLY A 17 30.32 -13.86 -26.26
N ASN A 18 30.22 -13.99 -27.59
CA ASN A 18 28.99 -13.68 -28.31
C ASN A 18 27.83 -14.60 -27.92
N LEU A 19 28.10 -15.90 -27.75
CA LEU A 19 27.10 -16.85 -27.29
C LEU A 19 26.62 -16.53 -25.87
N ALA A 20 27.54 -16.21 -24.94
CA ALA A 20 27.20 -15.84 -23.58
C ALA A 20 26.32 -14.58 -23.54
N ASN A 21 26.71 -13.52 -24.27
CA ASN A 21 25.94 -12.28 -24.36
C ASN A 21 24.54 -12.50 -24.95
N ALA A 22 24.41 -13.34 -25.97
CA ALA A 22 23.12 -13.68 -26.56
C ALA A 22 22.20 -14.40 -25.55
N ILE A 23 22.75 -15.32 -24.75
CA ILE A 23 22.02 -16.03 -23.70
C ILE A 23 21.55 -15.05 -22.61
N TYR A 24 22.44 -14.16 -22.14
CA TYR A 24 22.07 -13.17 -21.13
C TYR A 24 21.00 -12.20 -21.62
N ALA A 25 21.11 -11.70 -22.86
CA ALA A 25 20.13 -10.81 -23.45
C ALA A 25 18.76 -11.49 -23.62
N ALA A 26 18.73 -12.77 -24.03
CA ALA A 26 17.50 -13.55 -24.13
C ALA A 26 16.85 -13.76 -22.75
N LEU A 27 17.64 -14.08 -21.73
CA LEU A 27 17.16 -14.25 -20.35
C LEU A 27 16.60 -12.94 -19.78
N ALA A 28 17.32 -11.82 -19.96
CA ALA A 28 16.86 -10.50 -19.53
C ALA A 28 15.60 -10.05 -20.29
N GLY A 29 15.53 -10.34 -21.59
CA GLY A 29 14.35 -10.08 -22.43
C GLY A 29 13.12 -10.89 -22.00
N ALA A 30 13.30 -12.16 -21.62
CA ALA A 30 12.21 -12.99 -21.09
C ALA A 30 11.78 -12.53 -19.69
N GLY A 31 12.74 -12.25 -18.80
CA GLY A 31 12.48 -11.79 -17.44
C GLY A 31 11.77 -10.44 -17.39
N SER A 32 12.17 -9.49 -18.24
CA SER A 32 11.55 -8.15 -18.29
C SER A 32 10.08 -8.18 -18.70
N ARG A 33 9.67 -9.13 -19.56
CA ARG A 33 8.25 -9.31 -19.92
C ARG A 33 7.43 -9.80 -18.73
N VAL A 34 7.92 -10.82 -18.03
CA VAL A 34 7.25 -11.38 -16.84
C VAL A 34 7.13 -10.33 -15.74
N VAL A 35 8.20 -9.59 -15.46
CA VAL A 35 8.17 -8.51 -14.46
C VAL A 35 7.19 -7.42 -14.84
N ARG A 36 7.13 -7.03 -16.12
CA ARG A 36 6.17 -6.02 -16.60
C ARG A 36 4.73 -6.51 -16.43
N ASP A 37 4.43 -7.73 -16.82
CA ASP A 37 3.07 -8.27 -16.74
C ASP A 37 2.62 -8.43 -15.27
N LEU A 38 3.54 -8.85 -14.38
CA LEU A 38 3.31 -8.89 -12.94
C LEU A 38 3.07 -7.48 -12.37
N ALA A 39 3.89 -6.51 -12.76
CA ALA A 39 3.75 -5.12 -12.33
C ALA A 39 2.41 -4.52 -12.78
N LEU A 40 2.01 -4.77 -14.04
CA LEU A 40 0.69 -4.39 -14.55
C LEU A 40 -0.43 -5.05 -13.74
N GLY A 41 -0.29 -6.34 -13.43
CA GLY A 41 -1.23 -7.05 -12.57
C GLY A 41 -1.40 -6.39 -11.19
N PHE A 42 -0.29 -6.03 -10.54
CA PHE A 42 -0.34 -5.33 -9.25
C PHE A 42 -0.99 -3.94 -9.35
N VAL A 43 -0.67 -3.17 -10.39
CA VAL A 43 -1.29 -1.86 -10.61
C VAL A 43 -2.79 -2.00 -10.82
N LEU A 44 -3.22 -2.96 -11.65
CA LEU A 44 -4.64 -3.22 -11.90
C LEU A 44 -5.37 -3.68 -10.63
N ALA A 45 -4.76 -4.57 -9.85
CA ALA A 45 -5.32 -5.02 -8.57
C ALA A 45 -5.46 -3.85 -7.57
N PHE A 46 -4.44 -2.99 -7.48
CA PHE A 46 -4.49 -1.80 -6.63
C PHE A 46 -5.63 -0.85 -7.03
N VAL A 47 -5.74 -0.54 -8.33
CA VAL A 47 -6.81 0.31 -8.86
C VAL A 47 -8.19 -0.30 -8.59
N LEU A 48 -8.33 -1.62 -8.76
CA LEU A 48 -9.57 -2.34 -8.49
C LEU A 48 -9.95 -2.25 -7.01
N VAL A 49 -9.02 -2.52 -6.09
CA VAL A 49 -9.26 -2.44 -4.64
C VAL A 49 -9.65 -1.02 -4.24
N TRP A 50 -8.94 -0.02 -4.75
CA TRP A 50 -9.25 1.39 -4.50
C TRP A 50 -10.66 1.77 -5.00
N ALA A 51 -11.00 1.39 -6.23
CA ALA A 51 -12.30 1.68 -6.82
C ALA A 51 -13.45 1.00 -6.07
N VAL A 52 -13.31 -0.28 -5.73
CA VAL A 52 -14.30 -1.04 -4.95
C VAL A 52 -14.48 -0.41 -3.56
N SER A 53 -13.38 -0.06 -2.88
CA SER A 53 -13.43 0.59 -1.57
C SER A 53 -14.18 1.93 -1.63
N TRP A 54 -13.90 2.73 -2.65
CA TRP A 54 -14.60 4.00 -2.87
C TRP A 54 -16.10 3.82 -3.12
N VAL A 55 -16.49 2.83 -3.94
CA VAL A 55 -17.91 2.53 -4.19
C VAL A 55 -18.59 2.09 -2.89
N LEU A 56 -18.01 1.15 -2.14
CA LEU A 56 -18.59 0.65 -0.88
C LEU A 56 -18.80 1.78 0.14
N PHE A 57 -17.85 2.71 0.23
CA PHE A 57 -17.96 3.90 1.05
C PHE A 57 -19.11 4.81 0.59
N LYS A 58 -19.22 5.07 -0.72
CA LYS A 58 -20.27 5.94 -1.29
C LYS A 58 -21.66 5.35 -1.20
N THR A 59 -21.80 4.02 -1.28
CA THR A 59 -23.09 3.33 -1.13
C THR A 59 -23.47 3.09 0.33
N GLY A 60 -22.60 3.45 1.28
CA GLY A 60 -22.88 3.30 2.71
C GLY A 60 -22.99 1.85 3.18
N VAL A 61 -22.46 0.88 2.43
CA VAL A 61 -22.52 -0.55 2.79
C VAL A 61 -21.78 -0.83 4.09
N THR A 62 -20.79 -0.01 4.41
CA THR A 62 -20.01 -0.09 5.66
C THR A 62 -20.57 0.77 6.79
N ARG A 63 -21.72 1.44 6.61
CA ARG A 63 -22.32 2.31 7.64
C ARG A 63 -23.31 1.52 8.48
N ASP A 64 -23.33 1.79 9.78
CA ASP A 64 -24.33 1.24 10.70
C ASP A 64 -25.38 2.30 11.11
N SER A 65 -26.35 1.90 11.93
CA SER A 65 -27.44 2.78 12.39
C SER A 65 -27.00 3.91 13.32
N THR A 66 -25.73 3.93 13.74
CA THR A 66 -25.14 4.99 14.58
C THR A 66 -24.37 6.01 13.76
N ASP A 67 -24.03 5.70 12.50
CA ASP A 67 -23.37 6.61 11.59
C ASP A 67 -24.38 7.61 10.98
N GLY A 68 -24.18 8.92 11.20
CA GLY A 68 -24.97 9.98 10.53
C GLY A 68 -24.68 10.05 9.02
N ASP A 69 -25.46 10.80 8.22
CA ASP A 69 -25.37 10.81 6.74
C ASP A 69 -24.06 11.36 6.16
N SER A 70 -23.37 12.25 6.88
CA SER A 70 -22.10 12.85 6.49
C SER A 70 -21.08 12.78 7.64
N PRO A 71 -19.77 12.76 7.36
CA PRO A 71 -18.76 12.95 8.39
C PRO A 71 -19.08 14.22 9.20
N SER A 72 -19.09 14.10 10.53
CA SER A 72 -19.49 15.19 11.43
C SER A 72 -18.50 16.38 11.44
N ASN A 73 -17.34 16.21 10.80
CA ASN A 73 -16.23 17.16 10.78
C ASN A 73 -15.80 17.60 12.19
N LEU A 74 -15.99 16.70 13.17
CA LEU A 74 -15.62 16.93 14.56
C LEU A 74 -14.17 16.54 14.78
N HIS A 75 -13.39 17.48 15.31
CA HIS A 75 -12.00 17.30 15.70
C HIS A 75 -11.88 17.24 17.22
N LEU A 76 -10.91 16.45 17.68
CA LEU A 76 -10.53 16.41 19.08
C LEU A 76 -9.55 17.54 19.38
N TYR A 77 -9.93 18.40 20.31
CA TYR A 77 -9.09 19.45 20.85
C TYR A 77 -8.73 19.10 22.28
N THR A 78 -7.46 19.24 22.63
CA THR A 78 -6.99 19.08 24.00
C THR A 78 -6.45 20.42 24.46
N ASP A 79 -7.03 20.96 25.53
CA ASP A 79 -6.48 22.13 26.19
C ASP A 79 -5.12 21.77 26.81
N ALA A 80 -4.08 22.48 26.41
CA ALA A 80 -2.73 22.23 26.89
C ALA A 80 -2.53 22.59 28.38
N LEU A 81 -3.33 23.51 28.92
CA LEU A 81 -3.23 23.95 30.30
C LEU A 81 -3.92 22.98 31.27
N THR A 82 -5.13 22.54 30.93
CA THR A 82 -5.95 21.68 31.80
C THR A 82 -5.88 20.20 31.42
N GLY A 83 -5.40 19.88 30.22
CA GLY A 83 -5.48 18.54 29.64
C GLY A 83 -6.90 18.14 29.24
N CYS A 84 -7.89 19.01 29.37
CA CYS A 84 -9.28 18.70 29.10
C CYS A 84 -9.55 18.54 27.60
N GLN A 85 -10.29 17.50 27.26
CA GLN A 85 -10.68 17.19 25.89
C GLN A 85 -12.01 17.83 25.54
N TYR A 86 -12.06 18.35 24.32
CA TYR A 86 -13.21 18.97 23.70
C TYR A 86 -13.38 18.40 22.30
N LEU A 87 -14.64 18.33 21.86
CA LEU A 87 -15.01 17.94 20.51
C LEU A 87 -15.62 19.16 19.82
N GLY A 88 -15.17 19.48 18.61
CA GLY A 88 -15.67 20.65 17.90
C GLY A 88 -15.30 20.71 16.43
N ASN A 89 -15.87 21.67 15.70
CA ASN A 89 -15.63 21.86 14.26
C ASN A 89 -15.30 23.32 13.89
N GLY A 90 -14.83 24.12 14.87
CA GLY A 90 -14.49 25.54 14.70
C GLY A 90 -15.61 26.52 15.05
N ASN A 91 -16.88 26.11 15.04
CA ASN A 91 -18.03 26.96 15.41
C ASN A 91 -18.49 26.80 16.86
N GLY A 92 -17.96 25.79 17.55
CA GLY A 92 -18.29 25.48 18.94
C GLY A 92 -17.43 24.35 19.46
N LEU A 93 -17.18 24.39 20.77
CA LEU A 93 -16.51 23.33 21.51
C LEU A 93 -17.49 22.73 22.50
N THR A 94 -17.60 21.40 22.51
CA THR A 94 -18.38 20.65 23.50
C THR A 94 -17.43 19.80 24.34
N PRO A 95 -17.53 19.83 25.68
CA PRO A 95 -16.75 18.95 26.55
C PRO A 95 -16.93 17.48 26.16
N ARG A 96 -15.83 16.74 26.05
CA ARG A 96 -15.91 15.28 25.89
C ARG A 96 -16.11 14.65 27.26
N MET A 97 -17.19 13.89 27.45
CA MET A 97 -17.49 13.25 28.72
C MET A 97 -16.99 11.80 28.77
N ASP A 98 -16.65 11.32 29.97
CA ASP A 98 -16.42 9.92 30.30
C ASP A 98 -17.76 9.17 30.51
N ALA A 99 -17.68 7.89 30.90
CA ALA A 99 -18.86 7.06 31.14
C ALA A 99 -19.70 7.49 32.35
N GLN A 100 -19.13 8.34 33.22
CA GLN A 100 -19.72 8.85 34.45
C GLN A 100 -20.29 10.27 34.27
N GLY A 101 -20.10 10.87 33.09
CA GLY A 101 -20.56 12.22 32.78
C GLY A 101 -19.57 13.32 33.19
N TYR A 102 -18.35 12.98 33.59
CA TYR A 102 -17.30 13.97 33.86
C TYR A 102 -16.54 14.30 32.60
N GLN A 103 -16.08 15.54 32.48
CA GLN A 103 -15.23 15.91 31.37
C GLN A 103 -13.89 15.16 31.43
N MET A 104 -13.50 14.57 30.31
CA MET A 104 -12.22 13.87 30.20
C MET A 104 -11.07 14.87 30.21
N CYS A 105 -10.33 14.92 31.31
CA CYS A 105 -9.10 15.71 31.41
C CYS A 105 -7.86 14.83 31.58
N GLY A 106 -6.70 15.35 31.18
CA GLY A 106 -5.44 14.63 31.24
C GLY A 106 -5.12 14.16 32.66
N LYS A 107 -4.69 12.90 32.79
CA LYS A 107 -4.26 12.17 34.01
C LYS A 107 -5.13 12.20 35.28
N ASP A 108 -6.19 13.00 35.37
CA ASP A 108 -7.02 13.12 36.58
C ASP A 108 -8.53 13.13 36.27
N SER A 109 -9.10 12.01 35.82
CA SER A 109 -10.56 11.78 35.95
C SER A 109 -10.81 10.26 36.03
N PRO A 110 -11.08 9.63 37.21
CA PRO A 110 -11.48 10.17 38.51
C PRO A 110 -10.54 9.83 39.70
N LYS A 111 -10.77 10.49 40.84
CA LYS A 111 -11.27 9.77 42.02
C LYS A 111 -12.75 10.05 42.16
#